data_AF-A0A0F9ADH7-F1
#
_entry.id   AF-A0A0F9ADH7-F1
#
_cell.length_a   1.000
_cell.length_b   1.000
_cell.length_c   1.000
_cell.angle_alpha   90.00
_cell.angle_beta   90.00
_cell.angle_gamma   90.00
#
_symmetry.space_group_name_H-M   'P 1'
#
loop_
_entity.id
_entity.type
_entity.pdbx_description
1 polymer ?
#
loop_
_entity_poly.entity_id
_entity_poly.type
_entity_poly.pdbx_seq_one_letter_code
_entity_poly.pdbx_strand_id
1 'polypeptide(L)' 'MIEGPVRVDLKFLIPRPKTVVRKYPTGKFDGDIDKLMRGILDAMTEIVYKDDSQVIRGCLEQDYTDGMPGVWIMISDDV' A
#
# COMPACT_ATOMS: atom_id res chain seq x y z
N MET A 1 3.60 9.62 -17.21
CA MET A 1 4.57 9.13 -16.20
C MET A 1 5.05 10.33 -15.42
N ILE A 2 5.12 10.25 -14.10
CA ILE A 2 5.61 11.35 -13.26
C ILE A 2 7.15 11.37 -13.32
N GLU A 3 7.71 12.52 -13.64
CA GLU A 3 9.16 12.75 -13.66
C GLU A 3 9.58 13.43 -12.35
N GLY A 4 10.56 12.86 -11.63
CA GLY A 4 11.05 13.40 -10.35
C GLY A 4 10.51 12.69 -9.10
N PRO A 5 10.70 13.27 -7.90
CA PRO A 5 10.30 12.63 -6.65
C PRO A 5 8.78 12.47 -6.52
N VAL A 6 8.36 11.30 -6.01
CA VAL A 6 6.95 10.91 -5.88
C VAL A 6 6.63 10.60 -4.43
N ARG A 7 5.43 10.99 -4.00
CA ARG A 7 4.81 10.51 -2.76
C ARG A 7 3.75 9.45 -3.08
N VAL A 8 3.79 8.33 -2.36
CA VAL A 8 2.80 7.25 -2.49
C VAL A 8 2.22 6.90 -1.13
N ASP A 9 0.92 7.15 -0.93
CA ASP A 9 0.21 6.73 0.28
C ASP A 9 -0.63 5.47 -0.03
N LEU A 10 -0.46 4.44 0.81
CA LEU A 10 -1.10 3.14 0.65
C LEU A 10 -1.94 2.79 1.88
N LYS A 11 -3.23 2.52 1.68
CA LYS A 11 -4.11 1.95 2.70
C LYS A 11 -4.58 0.57 2.28
N PHE A 12 -4.00 -0.45 2.91
CA PHE A 12 -4.37 -1.85 2.71
C PHE A 12 -5.59 -2.21 3.55
N LEU A 13 -6.62 -2.73 2.89
CA LEU A 13 -7.86 -3.20 3.50
C LEU A 13 -7.93 -4.73 3.40
N ILE A 14 -7.60 -5.37 4.51
CA ILE A 14 -7.53 -6.84 4.61
C ILE A 14 -8.91 -7.38 5.02
N PRO A 15 -9.47 -8.40 4.33
CA PRO A 15 -10.72 -9.02 4.77
C PRO A 15 -10.61 -9.52 6.20
N ARG A 16 -11.56 -9.17 7.08
CA ARG A 16 -11.57 -9.66 8.46
C ARG A 16 -11.95 -11.14 8.50
N PRO A 17 -11.09 -12.05 9.00
CA PRO A 17 -11.52 -13.42 9.23
C PRO A 17 -12.57 -13.47 10.35
N LYS A 18 -13.56 -14.36 10.22
CA LYS A 18 -14.72 -14.41 11.14
C LYS A 18 -14.36 -14.59 12.61
N THR A 19 -13.23 -15.24 12.91
CA THR A 19 -12.79 -15.54 14.28
C THR A 19 -11.92 -14.44 14.89
N VAL A 20 -11.53 -13.43 14.10
CA VAL A 20 -10.58 -12.42 14.53
C VAL A 20 -11.28 -11.24 15.19
N VAL A 21 -11.02 -11.08 16.50
CA VAL A 21 -11.57 -9.97 17.31
C VAL A 21 -10.60 -8.81 17.50
N ARG A 22 -9.31 -8.97 17.15
CA ARG A 22 -8.32 -7.89 17.30
C ARG A 22 -8.63 -6.72 16.36
N LYS A 23 -8.19 -5.52 16.78
CA LYS A 23 -8.43 -4.29 16.02
C LYS A 23 -7.68 -4.27 14.69
N TYR A 24 -6.39 -4.62 14.71
CA TYR A 24 -5.47 -4.47 13.58
C TYR A 24 -4.97 -5.81 13.01
N PRO A 25 -4.71 -5.88 11.69
CA PRO A 25 -4.21 -7.05 10.99
C PRO A 25 -2.72 -7.31 11.25
N THR A 26 -2.40 -7.81 12.45
CA THR A 26 -1.02 -8.08 12.91
C THR A 26 -0.68 -9.57 12.97
N GLY A 27 -1.53 -10.44 12.43
CA GLY A 27 -1.28 -11.88 12.38
C GLY A 27 -0.29 -12.26 11.29
N LYS A 28 0.40 -13.38 11.51
CA LYS A 28 1.41 -13.94 10.57
C LYS A 28 0.93 -14.08 9.12
N PHE A 29 -0.37 -14.29 8.90
CA PHE A 29 -0.96 -14.51 7.58
C PHE A 29 -1.69 -13.28 7.02
N ASP A 30 -1.72 -12.16 7.74
CA ASP A 30 -2.37 -10.94 7.27
C ASP A 30 -1.50 -10.20 6.22
N GLY A 31 -0.22 -10.56 6.10
CA GLY A 31 0.75 -9.94 5.20
C GLY A 31 1.57 -8.86 5.90
N ASP A 32 2.87 -8.82 5.59
CA ASP A 32 3.76 -7.78 6.08
C ASP A 32 3.59 -6.53 5.20
N ILE A 33 3.25 -5.39 5.82
CA ILE A 33 2.87 -4.16 5.12
C ILE A 33 3.98 -3.65 4.18
N ASP A 34 5.25 -3.84 4.53
CA ASP A 34 6.41 -3.47 3.73
C ASP A 34 6.54 -4.33 2.46
N LYS A 35 6.21 -5.62 2.54
CA LYS A 35 6.24 -6.53 1.38
C LYS A 35 5.09 -6.23 0.43
N LEU A 36 3.91 -5.93 0.98
CA LEU A 36 2.76 -5.50 0.19
C LEU A 36 3.06 -4.18 -0.52
N MET A 37 3.61 -3.19 0.21
CA MET A 37 4.09 -1.94 -0.38
C MET A 37 5.05 -2.22 -1.53
N ARG A 38 6.11 -3.01 -1.31
CA ARG A 38 7.10 -3.30 -2.35
C ARG A 38 6.47 -3.89 -3.61
N GLY A 39 5.58 -4.87 -3.46
CA GLY A 39 4.89 -5.45 -4.62
C GLY A 39 4.01 -4.45 -5.38
N ILE A 40 3.40 -3.48 -4.69
CA ILE A 40 2.63 -2.40 -5.33
C ILE A 40 3.56 -1.41 -6.04
N LEU A 41 4.68 -1.02 -5.41
CA LEU A 41 5.63 -0.09 -6.03
C LEU A 41 6.27 -0.68 -7.28
N ASP A 42 6.70 -1.95 -7.21
CA ASP A 42 7.24 -2.71 -8.36
C ASP A 42 6.22 -2.78 -9.50
N ALA A 43 4.94 -2.99 -9.19
CA ALA A 43 3.88 -3.10 -10.19
C ALA A 43 3.55 -1.76 -10.88
N MET A 44 3.95 -0.63 -10.31
CA MET A 44 3.74 0.71 -10.88
C MET A 44 4.94 1.24 -11.67
N THR A 45 6.11 0.63 -11.52
CA THR A 45 7.31 0.90 -12.30
C THR A 45 7.04 0.78 -13.80
N GLU A 46 7.54 1.73 -14.58
CA GLU A 46 7.30 1.89 -16.03
C GLU A 46 5.81 2.11 -16.43
N ILE A 47 4.91 2.30 -15.47
CA ILE A 47 3.48 2.59 -15.72
C ILE A 47 3.13 3.98 -15.18
N VAL A 48 3.37 4.22 -13.90
CA VAL A 48 3.03 5.48 -13.21
C VAL A 48 4.24 6.41 -13.15
N TYR A 49 5.37 5.88 -12.73
CA TYR A 49 6.69 6.53 -12.67
C TYR A 49 7.71 5.60 -13.34
N LYS A 50 8.92 6.10 -13.59
CA LYS A 50 9.95 5.34 -14.30
C LYS A 50 10.50 4.21 -13.43
N ASP A 51 10.83 4.51 -12.18
CA ASP A 51 11.43 3.56 -11.25
C ASP A 51 10.93 3.81 -9.82
N ASP A 52 10.80 2.76 -9.01
CA ASP A 52 10.34 2.87 -7.63
C ASP A 52 11.33 3.65 -6.73
N SER A 53 12.59 3.82 -7.17
CA SER A 53 13.53 4.76 -6.55
C SER A 53 13.06 6.23 -6.54
N GLN A 54 12.07 6.60 -7.37
CA GLN A 54 11.43 7.91 -7.32
C GLN A 54 10.54 8.09 -6.08
N VAL A 55 10.10 7.01 -5.43
CA VAL A 55 9.21 7.08 -4.27
C VAL A 55 10.03 7.42 -3.02
N ILE A 56 9.96 8.67 -2.59
CA ILE A 56 10.76 9.18 -1.46
C ILE A 56 9.97 9.36 -0.17
N ARG A 57 8.63 9.36 -0.25
CA ARG A 57 7.72 9.63 0.87
C ARG A 57 6.43 8.85 0.71
N GLY A 58 5.79 8.59 1.83
CA GLY A 58 4.49 7.92 1.86
C GLY A 58 4.03 7.60 3.27
N CYS A 59 2.72 7.43 3.44
CA CYS A 59 2.11 6.82 4.60
C CYS A 59 1.62 5.41 4.24
N LEU A 60 1.83 4.48 5.17
CA LEU A 60 1.37 3.10 5.06
C LEU A 60 0.38 2.81 6.18
N GLU A 61 -0.79 2.33 5.81
CA GLU A 61 -1.81 1.87 6.74
C GLU A 61 -2.29 0.47 6.36
N GLN A 62 -2.55 -0.35 7.37
CA GLN A 62 -3.16 -1.67 7.18
C GLN A 62 -4.28 -1.85 8.20
N ASP A 63 -5.50 -1.99 7.70
CA ASP A 63 -6.71 -2.15 8.50
C ASP A 63 -7.50 -3.37 8.02
N TYR A 64 -8.29 -3.92 8.93
CA TYR A 64 -9.32 -4.87 8.53
C TYR A 64 -10.52 -4.14 7.89
N THR A 65 -11.17 -4.81 6.95
CA THR A 65 -12.44 -4.37 6.36
C THR A 65 -13.46 -5.52 6.36
N ASP A 66 -14.73 -5.17 6.57
CA ASP A 66 -15.88 -6.04 6.31
C ASP A 66 -16.52 -5.73 4.94
N GLY A 67 -16.03 -4.69 4.25
CA GLY A 67 -16.45 -4.26 2.92
C GLY A 67 -15.53 -4.78 1.83
N MET A 68 -15.28 -3.95 0.81
CA MET A 68 -14.43 -4.31 -0.32
C MET A 68 -12.95 -4.36 0.11
N PRO A 69 -12.28 -5.52 -0.02
CA PRO A 69 -10.85 -5.63 0.24
C PRO A 69 -10.03 -5.08 -0.93
N GLY A 70 -8.77 -4.76 -0.65
CA GLY A 70 -7.83 -4.28 -1.65
C GLY A 70 -6.86 -3.26 -1.08
N VAL A 71 -6.32 -2.41 -1.96
CA VAL A 71 -5.45 -1.30 -1.58
C VAL A 71 -6.00 -0.02 -2.19
N TRP A 72 -6.08 1.02 -1.38
CA TRP A 72 -6.30 2.38 -1.85
C TRP A 72 -4.94 3.03 -2.04
N ILE A 73 -4.70 3.53 -3.24
CA ILE A 73 -3.42 4.10 -3.66
C ILE A 73 -3.66 5.57 -3.98
N MET A 74 -2.95 6.45 -3.30
CA MET A 74 -2.88 7.88 -3.63
C MET A 74 -1.45 8.21 -4.04
N ILE A 75 -1.31 8.88 -5.18
CA ILE A 75 -0.01 9.21 -5.78
C ILE A 75 -0.03 10.70 -6.10
N SER A 76 1.02 11.41 -5.68
CA SER A 76 1.23 12.81 -6.02
C SER A 76 2.69 13.08 -6.37
N ASP A 77 2.90 14.12 -7.16
CA ASP A 77 4.19 14.78 -7.26
C ASP A 77 4.58 15.38 -5.89
N ASP A 78 5.86 15.23 -5.51
CA ASP A 78 6.42 15.90 -4.34
C ASP A 78 7.06 17.21 -4.84
N VAL A 79 6.22 18.24 -5.03
CA VAL A 79 6.62 19.60 -5.45
C VAL A 79 6.94 20.48 -4.24
#